data_AF-A0AAV5EZZ3-F1
#
_entry.id   AF-A0AAV5EZZ3-F1
#
_cell.length_a   1.000
_cell.length_b   1.000
_cell.length_c   1.000
_cell.angle_alpha   90.00
_cell.angle_beta   90.00
_cell.angle_gamma   90.00
#
_symmetry.space_group_name_H-M   'P 1'
#
loop_
_entity.id
_entity.type
_entity.pdbx_description
1 polymer ?
#
loop_
_entity_poly.entity_id
_entity_poly.type
_entity_poly.pdbx_seq_one_letter_code
_entity_poly.pdbx_strand_id
1 'polypeptide(L)'
;MPPPKDEDDSGGEEEEEEEEHENALCGACGDNYGQDEFWICCDACETWFHGKCVKITPAKAEHIKHYKCPNCSSSSKRARA
;
A
#
# COMPACT_ATOMS: atom_id res chain seq x y z
N MET A 1 -23.46 0.14 -55.46
CA MET A 1 -22.53 1.25 -55.11
C MET A 1 -22.96 1.77 -53.75
N PRO A 2 -22.00 2.01 -52.84
CA PRO A 2 -21.92 1.27 -51.58
C PRO A 2 -22.87 1.77 -50.47
N PRO A 3 -23.22 0.86 -49.54
CA PRO A 3 -24.26 1.02 -48.51
C PRO A 3 -23.84 1.96 -47.36
N PRO A 4 -24.80 2.37 -46.50
CA PRO A 4 -24.53 3.20 -45.33
C PRO A 4 -23.39 2.60 -44.49
N LYS A 5 -22.61 3.48 -43.86
CA LYS A 5 -21.49 3.13 -43.00
C LYS A 5 -22.03 2.47 -41.73
N ASP A 6 -22.27 1.17 -41.82
CA ASP A 6 -22.12 0.26 -40.71
C ASP A 6 -20.61 0.15 -40.45
N GLU A 7 -20.11 0.93 -39.51
CA GLU A 7 -18.78 0.77 -38.92
C GLU A 7 -19.01 0.44 -37.43
N ASP A 8 -19.32 -0.83 -37.18
CA ASP A 8 -19.01 -1.50 -35.92
C ASP A 8 -17.50 -1.74 -35.92
N ASP A 9 -16.77 -0.99 -35.11
CA ASP A 9 -15.40 -1.34 -34.71
C ASP A 9 -15.35 -1.36 -33.17
N SER A 10 -15.63 -2.56 -32.67
CA SER A 10 -15.28 -3.00 -31.33
C SER A 10 -13.75 -3.09 -31.24
N GLY A 11 -13.14 -2.21 -30.44
CA GLY A 11 -11.73 -2.25 -30.10
C GLY A 11 -11.53 -1.75 -28.66
N GLY A 12 -11.62 -2.67 -27.70
CA GLY A 12 -11.26 -2.40 -26.31
C GLY A 12 -9.74 -2.32 -26.15
N GLU A 13 -9.30 -1.43 -25.28
CA GLU A 13 -8.04 -1.55 -24.54
C GLU A 13 -8.33 -1.11 -23.10
N GLU A 14 -8.16 -2.09 -22.21
CA GLU A 14 -8.42 -2.10 -20.79
C GLU A 14 -7.15 -1.61 -20.07
N GLU A 15 -6.93 -0.30 -19.92
CA GLU A 15 -5.69 0.19 -19.25
C GLU A 15 -5.94 1.46 -18.42
N GLU A 16 -6.85 1.41 -17.45
CA GLU A 16 -6.90 2.39 -16.34
C GLU A 16 -7.09 1.67 -14.98
N GLU A 17 -6.41 0.54 -14.75
CA GLU A 17 -6.43 -0.15 -13.45
C GLU A 17 -5.02 -0.39 -12.86
N GLU A 18 -3.96 0.21 -13.41
CA GLU A 18 -2.60 -0.01 -12.90
C GLU A 18 -2.10 1.07 -11.91
N GLU A 19 -2.67 2.28 -11.87
CA GLU A 19 -2.09 3.36 -11.05
C GLU A 19 -2.42 3.34 -9.53
N GLU A 20 -3.24 2.40 -9.04
CA GLU A 20 -3.56 2.37 -7.59
C GLU A 20 -2.54 1.56 -6.76
N HIS A 21 -1.78 0.65 -7.39
CA HIS A 21 -0.91 -0.29 -6.66
C HIS A 21 0.58 0.06 -6.68
N GLU A 22 0.99 1.04 -7.50
CA GLU A 22 2.41 1.21 -7.84
C GLU A 22 3.18 2.12 -6.88
N ASN A 23 2.50 2.81 -5.96
CA ASN A 23 3.14 3.73 -5.03
C ASN A 23 2.69 3.46 -3.59
N ALA A 24 2.89 2.24 -3.09
CA ALA A 24 2.80 2.00 -1.65
C ALA A 24 3.79 2.94 -0.95
N LEU A 25 3.29 4.01 -0.32
CA LEU A 25 4.10 4.98 0.41
C LEU A 25 4.23 4.53 1.85
N CYS A 26 5.41 4.72 2.44
CA CYS A 26 5.59 4.47 3.86
C CYS A 26 4.74 5.46 4.68
N GLY A 27 3.77 4.97 5.44
CA GLY A 27 2.88 5.81 6.25
C GLY A 27 3.57 6.59 7.39
N ALA A 28 4.90 6.45 7.56
CA ALA A 28 5.69 7.18 8.55
C ALA A 28 6.58 8.28 7.94
N CYS A 29 7.08 8.12 6.71
CA CYS A 29 7.92 9.14 6.05
C CYS A 29 7.33 9.70 4.75
N GLY A 30 6.31 9.05 4.18
CA GLY A 30 5.67 9.48 2.94
C GLY A 30 6.49 9.20 1.68
N ASP A 31 7.51 8.33 1.77
CA ASP A 31 8.38 7.98 0.65
C ASP A 31 8.17 6.52 0.22
N ASN A 32 8.38 6.25 -1.07
CA ASN A 32 8.51 4.92 -1.65
C ASN A 32 10.01 4.61 -1.81
N TYR A 33 10.68 4.17 -0.74
CA TYR A 33 12.06 3.72 -0.89
C TYR A 33 12.08 2.33 -1.54
N GLY A 34 12.97 2.18 -2.52
CA GLY A 34 12.95 1.09 -3.50
C GLY A 34 13.12 -0.34 -2.97
N GLN A 35 13.24 -1.24 -3.93
CA GLN A 35 13.06 -2.71 -3.82
C GLN A 35 13.96 -3.45 -2.81
N ASP A 36 14.95 -2.79 -2.21
CA ASP A 36 15.89 -3.35 -1.21
C ASP A 36 15.54 -3.00 0.25
N GLU A 37 14.49 -2.23 0.49
CA GLU A 37 14.10 -1.86 1.86
C GLU A 37 13.11 -2.88 2.44
N PHE A 38 13.18 -3.14 3.75
CA PHE A 38 12.25 -4.05 4.43
C PHE A 38 10.94 -3.32 4.80
N TRP A 39 9.81 -3.87 4.34
CA TRP A 39 8.47 -3.33 4.59
C TRP A 39 7.66 -4.20 5.54
N ILE A 40 6.80 -3.56 6.34
CA ILE A 40 5.89 -4.24 7.27
C ILE A 40 4.51 -3.58 7.26
N CYS A 41 3.45 -4.38 7.17
CA CYS A 41 2.06 -3.93 7.22
C CYS A 41 1.51 -3.98 8.65
N CYS A 42 0.84 -2.92 9.09
CA CYS A 42 0.22 -2.83 10.40
C CYS A 42 -1.18 -3.48 10.42
N ASP A 43 -1.43 -4.46 11.29
CA ASP A 43 -2.74 -5.12 11.45
C ASP A 43 -3.86 -4.20 11.97
N ALA A 44 -3.54 -3.00 12.46
CA ALA A 44 -4.53 -2.08 13.05
C ALA A 44 -5.01 -0.98 12.11
N CYS A 45 -4.19 -0.57 11.13
CA CYS A 45 -4.53 0.47 10.16
C CYS A 45 -4.24 0.05 8.72
N GLU A 46 -3.81 -1.20 8.53
CA GLU A 46 -3.53 -1.83 7.23
C GLU A 46 -2.56 -1.01 6.36
N THR A 47 -1.73 -0.19 7.00
CA THR A 47 -0.78 0.70 6.34
C THR A 47 0.61 0.07 6.32
N TRP A 48 1.32 0.30 5.22
CA TRP A 48 2.68 -0.16 4.98
C TRP A 48 3.73 0.83 5.50
N PHE A 49 4.79 0.31 6.10
CA PHE A 49 5.87 1.11 6.67
C PHE A 49 7.23 0.47 6.40
N HIS A 50 8.26 1.29 6.20
CA HIS A 50 9.64 0.80 6.27
C HIS A 50 9.94 0.36 7.70
N GLY A 51 10.51 -0.84 7.89
CA GLY A 51 10.91 -1.31 9.20
C GLY A 51 11.83 -0.34 9.93
N LYS A 52 12.73 0.36 9.21
CA LYS A 52 13.56 1.43 9.77
C LYS A 52 12.74 2.60 10.33
N CYS A 53 11.70 3.05 9.63
CA CYS A 53 10.84 4.16 10.06
C CYS A 53 10.06 3.82 11.34
N VAL A 54 9.72 2.54 11.54
CA VAL A 54 8.99 2.07 12.72
C VAL A 54 9.86 1.32 13.74
N LYS A 55 11.19 1.32 13.55
CA LYS A 55 12.18 0.63 14.40
C LYS A 55 11.91 -0.87 14.57
N ILE A 56 11.49 -1.53 13.50
CA ILE A 56 11.34 -2.98 13.39
C ILE A 56 12.42 -3.52 12.46
N THR A 57 13.13 -4.54 12.94
CA THR A 57 14.09 -5.31 12.14
C THR A 57 13.39 -6.52 11.52
N PRO A 58 13.88 -7.04 10.37
CA PRO A 58 13.33 -8.25 9.75
C PRO A 58 13.25 -9.43 10.72
N ALA A 59 14.32 -9.64 11.50
CA ALA A 59 14.38 -10.68 12.53
C ALA A 59 13.28 -10.52 13.60
N LYS A 60 12.91 -9.28 13.94
CA LYS A 60 11.80 -9.03 14.87
C LYS A 60 10.45 -9.30 14.20
N ALA A 61 10.29 -8.95 12.93
CA ALA A 61 9.08 -9.19 12.17
C ALA A 61 8.77 -10.68 11.99
N GLU A 62 9.78 -11.53 11.78
CA GLU A 62 9.61 -13.00 11.73
C GLU A 62 8.95 -13.58 12.99
N HIS A 63 9.15 -12.93 14.14
CA HIS A 63 8.61 -13.38 15.42
C HIS A 63 7.29 -12.68 15.80
N ILE A 64 6.83 -11.71 15.01
CA ILE A 64 5.60 -10.95 15.26
C ILE A 64 4.46 -11.54 14.41
N LYS A 65 3.43 -12.07 15.08
CA LYS A 65 2.21 -12.54 14.41
C LYS A 65 1.25 -11.41 14.03
N HIS A 66 1.16 -10.39 14.88
CA HIS A 66 0.33 -9.21 14.66
C HIS A 66 1.16 -7.96 15.00
N TYR A 67 1.52 -7.22 13.98
CA TYR A 67 2.27 -5.99 14.09
C TYR A 67 1.34 -4.79 14.24
N LYS A 68 1.61 -3.96 15.25
CA LYS A 68 0.97 -2.65 15.42
C LYS A 68 2.01 -1.55 15.29
N CYS A 69 1.78 -0.61 14.39
CA CYS A 69 2.64 0.54 14.21
C CYS A 69 2.64 1.44 15.47
N PRO A 70 3.70 2.24 15.71
CA PRO A 70 3.79 3.12 16.87
C PRO A 70 2.62 4.11 16.97
N ASN A 71 2.05 4.52 15.84
CA ASN A 71 0.84 5.37 15.82
C ASN A 71 -0.36 4.64 16.43
N CYS A 72 -0.68 3.42 15.99
CA CYS A 72 -1.77 2.61 16.53
C CYS A 72 -1.51 2.12 17.97
N SER A 73 -0.24 1.84 18.30
CA SER A 73 0.15 1.43 19.64
C SER A 73 0.04 2.59 20.64
N SER A 74 0.27 3.83 20.22
CA SER A 74 0.18 5.03 21.08
C SER A 74 -1.25 5.55 21.20
N SER A 75 -2.04 5.49 20.13
CA SER A 75 -3.43 5.95 20.11
C SER A 75 -4.35 5.15 21.05
N SER A 76 -4.01 3.90 21.37
CA SER A 76 -4.73 3.07 22.35
C SER A 76 -4.71 3.64 23.79
N LYS A 77 -3.84 4.61 24.11
CA LYS A 77 -3.84 5.32 25.40
C LYS A 77 -4.70 6.59 25.43
N ARG A 78 -5.28 7.00 24.31
CA ARG A 78 -6.18 8.16 24.21
C ARG A 78 -7.67 7.79 24.16
N ALA A 79 -8.04 6.62 24.69
CA ALA A 79 -9.37 6.43 25.28
C ALA A 79 -9.41 7.13 26.66
N ARG A 80 -9.25 8.46 26.68
CA ARG A 80 -9.46 9.31 27.86
C ARG A 80 -9.92 10.70 27.39
N ALA A 81 -11.22 10.84 27.17
CA ALA A 81 -12.07 11.90 27.70
C ALA A 81 -13.52 11.55 27.37
#